data_AF-A0A2N2XRA3-F1
#
_entry.id   AF-A0A2N2XRA3-F1
#
_cell.length_a   1.000
_cell.length_b   1.000
_cell.length_c   1.000
_cell.angle_alpha   90.00
_cell.angle_beta   90.00
_cell.angle_gamma   90.00
#
_symmetry.space_group_name_H-M   'P 1'
#
loop_
_entity.id
_entity.type
_entity.pdbx_description
1 polymer ?
#
loop_
_entity_poly.entity_id
_entity_poly.type
_entity_poly.pdbx_seq_one_letter_code
_entity_poly.pdbx_strand_id
1 'polypeptide(L)' 'SPEKIIVTTEKDAIRISSCFKKEIISKLPVFYIPIEVGFLTKNEEENFYKIITGYVRKNKPVSSIHF' A
#
# COMPACT_ATOMS: atom_id res chain seq x y z
N SER A 1 -19.00 -16.93 -26.74
CA SER A 1 -19.09 -16.16 -25.48
C SER A 1 -18.45 -14.82 -25.68
N PRO A 2 -19.03 -13.72 -25.19
CA PRO A 2 -18.33 -12.43 -25.16
C PRO A 2 -17.05 -12.59 -24.35
N GLU A 3 -15.98 -11.93 -24.79
CA GLU A 3 -14.72 -11.87 -24.04
C GLU A 3 -15.02 -11.22 -22.68
N LYS A 4 -14.71 -11.92 -21.59
CA LYS A 4 -14.97 -11.46 -20.21
C LYS A 4 -13.63 -11.15 -19.54
N ILE A 5 -13.60 -10.06 -18.79
CA ILE A 5 -12.48 -9.68 -17.93
C ILE A 5 -12.85 -9.84 -16.45
N ILE A 6 -11.86 -10.06 -15.61
CA ILE A 6 -12.00 -10.08 -14.15
C ILE A 6 -11.33 -8.82 -13.62
N VAL A 7 -12.10 -7.97 -12.95
CA VAL A 7 -11.60 -6.77 -12.28
C VAL A 7 -11.80 -6.95 -10.78
N THR A 8 -10.75 -6.69 -10.01
CA THR A 8 -10.75 -6.90 -8.55
C THR A 8 -9.98 -5.81 -7.80
N THR A 9 -9.85 -5.94 -6.48
CA THR A 9 -9.02 -5.07 -5.64
C THR A 9 -7.62 -5.65 -5.45
N GLU A 10 -6.63 -4.82 -5.10
CA GLU A 10 -5.25 -5.30 -4.85
C GLU A 10 -5.21 -6.41 -3.79
N LYS A 11 -6.00 -6.27 -2.71
CA LYS A 11 -6.10 -7.27 -1.65
C LYS A 11 -6.53 -8.63 -2.19
N ASP A 12 -7.57 -8.65 -3.01
CA ASP A 12 -8.10 -9.88 -3.58
C ASP A 12 -7.17 -10.43 -4.68
N ALA A 13 -6.49 -9.57 -5.44
CA ALA A 13 -5.46 -9.98 -6.40
C ALA A 13 -4.27 -10.69 -5.73
N ILE A 14 -3.80 -10.18 -4.58
CA ILE A 14 -2.75 -10.86 -3.78
C ILE A 14 -3.25 -12.23 -3.30
N ARG A 15 -4.48 -12.30 -2.81
CA ARG A 15 -5.08 -13.57 -2.37
C ARG A 15 -5.24 -14.58 -3.51
N ILE A 16 -5.64 -14.10 -4.69
CA ILE A 16 -5.73 -14.87 -5.93
C ILE A 16 -4.35 -15.38 -6.33
N SER A 17 -3.32 -14.52 -6.28
CA SER A 17 -1.95 -14.89 -6.61
C SER A 17 -1.36 -15.92 -5.66
N SER A 18 -1.80 -15.98 -4.40
CA SER A 18 -1.29 -16.95 -3.41
C SER A 18 -2.01 -18.31 -3.44
N CYS A 19 -3.06 -18.48 -4.24
CA CYS A 19 -3.79 -19.74 -4.35
C CYS A 19 -3.02 -20.84 -5.13
N PHE A 20 -3.24 -22.10 -4.77
CA PHE A 20 -2.66 -23.30 -5.42
C PHE A 20 -2.97 -23.43 -6.93
N LYS A 21 -3.90 -22.63 -7.46
CA LYS A 21 -4.34 -22.66 -8.87
C LYS A 21 -3.66 -21.58 -9.74
N LYS A 22 -2.45 -21.12 -9.38
CA LYS A 22 -1.71 -20.08 -10.10
C LYS A 22 -1.68 -20.28 -11.63
N GLU A 23 -1.47 -21.50 -12.10
CA GLU A 23 -1.38 -21.81 -13.54
C GLU A 23 -2.68 -21.59 -14.33
N ILE A 24 -3.84 -21.73 -13.66
CA ILE A 24 -5.14 -21.47 -14.28
C ILE A 24 -5.37 -19.96 -14.30
N ILE A 25 -5.08 -19.30 -13.19
CA ILE A 25 -5.33 -17.87 -12.99
C ILE A 25 -4.44 -17.03 -13.90
N SER A 26 -3.19 -17.43 -14.14
CA SER A 26 -2.26 -16.73 -15.04
C SER A 26 -2.71 -16.73 -16.51
N LYS A 27 -3.68 -17.57 -16.89
CA LYS A 27 -4.27 -17.64 -18.23
C LYS A 27 -5.54 -16.80 -18.38
N LEU A 28 -6.03 -16.24 -17.27
CA LEU A 28 -7.24 -15.41 -17.26
C LEU A 28 -6.86 -13.92 -17.34
N PRO A 29 -7.67 -13.09 -18.03
CA PRO A 29 -7.47 -11.65 -18.05
C PRO A 29 -7.94 -11.02 -16.72
N VAL A 30 -7.07 -11.08 -15.71
CA VAL A 30 -7.30 -10.53 -14.36
C VAL A 30 -6.58 -9.19 -14.21
N PHE A 31 -7.32 -8.17 -13.81
CA PHE A 31 -6.82 -6.83 -13.51
C PHE A 31 -7.23 -6.43 -12.10
N TYR A 32 -6.46 -5.54 -11.47
CA TYR A 32 -6.83 -4.91 -10.21
C TYR A 32 -6.91 -3.40 -10.38
N ILE A 33 -7.84 -2.78 -9.65
CA ILE A 33 -7.92 -1.33 -9.53
C ILE A 33 -7.05 -0.91 -8.34
N PRO A 34 -6.05 -0.03 -8.54
CA PRO A 34 -5.29 0.51 -7.42
C PRO A 34 -6.18 1.43 -6.57
N ILE A 35 -6.19 1.21 -5.26
CA ILE A 35 -6.92 2.08 -4.31
C ILE A 35 -5.91 2.65 -3.33
N GLU A 36 -5.75 3.96 -3.36
CA GLU A 36 -4.85 4.69 -2.49
C GLU A 36 -5.63 5.54 -1.49
N VAL A 37 -5.07 5.72 -0.31
CA VAL A 37 -5.55 6.68 0.68
C VAL A 37 -4.65 7.91 0.60
N GLY A 38 -5.25 9.08 0.40
CA GLY A 38 -4.53 10.35 0.31
C GLY A 38 -5.14 11.41 1.22
N PHE A 39 -4.37 12.47 1.46
CA PHE A 39 -4.88 13.67 2.11
C PHE A 39 -5.73 14.48 1.14
N LEU A 40 -6.83 15.07 1.63
CA LEU A 40 -7.72 15.88 0.79
C LEU A 40 -7.07 17.22 0.43
N THR A 41 -6.19 17.73 1.29
CA THR A 41 -5.47 18.98 1.09
C THR A 41 -3.98 18.85 1.39
N LYS A 42 -3.16 19.65 0.69
CA LYS A 42 -1.72 19.74 0.95
C LYS A 42 -1.40 20.16 2.40
N ASN A 43 -2.23 21.01 2.99
CA ASN A 43 -2.02 21.46 4.36
C ASN A 43 -2.20 20.33 5.39
N GLU A 44 -3.20 19.45 5.20
CA GLU A 44 -3.36 18.27 6.07
C GLU A 44 -2.16 17.34 5.98
N GLU A 45 -1.69 17.08 4.75
CA GLU A 45 -0.49 16.28 4.50
C GLU A 45 0.75 16.87 5.19
N GLU A 46 1.03 18.15 4.98
CA GLU A 46 2.17 18.84 5.59
C GLU A 46 2.10 18.83 7.11
N ASN A 47 0.92 19.02 7.70
CA ASN A 47 0.74 19.01 9.15
C ASN A 47 0.96 17.61 9.72
N PHE A 48 0.44 16.57 9.06
CA PHE A 48 0.72 15.19 9.43
C PHE A 48 2.23 14.91 9.42
N TYR A 49 2.94 15.27 8.36
CA TYR A 49 4.40 15.10 8.28
C TYR A 49 5.15 15.86 9.37
N LYS A 50 4.75 17.10 9.68
CA LYS A 50 5.36 17.89 10.77
C LYS A 50 5.21 17.21 12.12
N ILE A 51 4.03 16.65 12.42
CA ILE A 51 3.78 15.92 13.67
C ILE A 51 4.71 14.71 13.78
N ILE A 52 4.74 13.87 12.73
CA ILE A 52 5.56 12.65 12.72
C ILE A 52 7.04 12.98 12.80
N THR A 53 7.54 13.89 11.96
CA THR A 53 8.96 14.26 11.93
C THR A 53 9.39 14.95 13.23
N GLY A 54 8.52 15.78 13.82
CA GLY A 54 8.74 16.40 15.13
C GLY A 54 8.85 15.36 16.24
N TYR A 55 7.94 14.38 16.27
CA TYR A 55 7.97 13.28 17.23
C TYR A 55 9.27 12.46 17.12
N VAL A 56 9.64 12.05 15.90
CA VAL A 56 10.85 11.27 15.66
C VAL A 56 12.10 12.03 16.10
N ARG A 57 12.20 13.32 15.78
CA ARG A 57 13.35 14.15 16.19
C ARG A 57 13.46 14.27 17.71
N LYS A 58 12.33 14.48 18.40
CA LYS A 58 12.30 14.65 19.85
C LYS A 58 12.64 13.36 20.62
N ASN A 59 12.28 12.20 20.08
CA ASN A 59 12.44 10.91 20.75
C ASN A 59 13.58 10.06 20.17
N LYS A 60 14.51 10.67 19.41
CA LYS A 60 15.72 9.97 18.99
C LYS A 60 16.56 9.65 20.24
N PRO A 61 16.95 8.37 20.46
CA PRO A 61 17.86 8.04 21.54
C PRO A 61 19.18 8.78 21.36
N VAL A 62 19.71 9.34 22.45
CA VAL A 62 21.00 10.03 22.45
C VAL A 62 22.08 9.02 22.09
N SER A 63 22.59 9.08 20.86
CA SER A 63 23.59 8.14 20.34
C SER A 63 24.99 8.37 20.90
N SER A 64 25.17 9.36 21.78
CA SER A 64 26.44 9.75 22.38
C SER A 64 26.39 9.61 23.90
N ILE A 65 26.42 8.37 24.39
CA ILE A 65 27.01 8.07 25.69
C ILE A 65 28.41 7.54 25.37
N HIS A 66 29.39 8.44 25.34
CA HIS A 66 30.79 8.04 25.34
C HIS A 66 31.12 7.59 26.76
N PHE A 67 31.44 6.31 26.92
CA PHE A 67 32.20 5.80 28.06
C PHE A 67 33.69 6.01 27.81
#